data_AF-A0A4R4V2A0-F1
#
_entry.id   AF-A0A4R4V2A0-F1
#
_cell.length_a   1.000
_cell.length_b   1.000
_cell.length_c   1.000
_cell.angle_alpha   90.00
_cell.angle_beta   90.00
_cell.angle_gamma   90.00
#
_symmetry.space_group_name_H-M   'P 1'
#
loop_
_entity.id
_entity.type
_entity.pdbx_description
1 polymer ?
#
loop_
_entity_poly.entity_id
_entity_poly.type
_entity_poly.pdbx_seq_one_letter_code
_entity_poly.pdbx_strand_id
1 'polypeptide(L)'
;MSAPQTAGERRQPLTRPDAEAVEQVRRQVDRLCWSGILLGLAFTMTNVQSFAANGAAAWSLPWLAAWLLDPMVSLVLLAILRAEQVTARYGIRTGGWVRGAKWFTLAATYVMNTWGAYAARAADMVVLHSVPPLVVFVAAEAVTDLRDKLTAAVRAGSVDADSELVPEPVVPRSPDPKRRISFDEYLTRAREAWRPDTTVTPAWIRKVTGCSRGLSSRLAAALTAEMEQR
;
A
#
# COMPACT_ATOMS: atom_id res chain seq x y z
N MET A 1 40.82 14.25 7.16
CA MET A 1 39.59 14.94 6.72
C MET A 1 39.29 14.44 5.32
N SER A 2 38.47 13.40 5.19
CA SER A 2 38.10 12.80 3.90
C SER A 2 36.57 12.84 3.79
N ALA A 3 36.10 13.44 2.71
CA ALA A 3 34.70 13.71 2.40
C ALA A 3 33.91 12.43 2.02
N PRO A 4 32.56 12.48 2.04
CA PRO A 4 31.70 11.31 2.23
C PRO A 4 31.39 10.54 0.94
N GLN A 5 31.07 9.25 1.10
CA GLN A 5 30.71 8.33 0.03
C GLN A 5 29.36 8.71 -0.63
N THR A 6 29.46 8.92 -1.93
CA THR A 6 28.52 8.85 -3.05
C THR A 6 27.07 8.41 -2.84
N ALA A 7 26.18 9.29 -3.30
CA ALA A 7 25.16 9.07 -4.35
C ALA A 7 24.25 7.84 -4.24
N GLY A 8 22.95 8.12 -4.11
CA GLY A 8 21.87 7.16 -4.15
C GLY A 8 21.99 6.16 -5.30
N GLU A 9 21.96 4.89 -4.92
CA GLU A 9 21.85 3.74 -5.79
C GLU A 9 20.59 3.90 -6.65
N ARG A 10 20.77 4.34 -7.89
CA ARG A 10 19.69 4.37 -8.89
C ARG A 10 19.26 2.92 -9.09
N ARG A 11 18.10 2.54 -8.53
CA ARG A 11 17.46 1.26 -8.83
C ARG A 11 17.37 1.13 -10.35
N GLN A 12 18.11 0.17 -10.89
CA GLN A 12 18.04 -0.17 -12.29
C GLN A 12 16.60 -0.62 -12.59
N PRO A 13 15.92 -0.04 -13.60
CA PRO A 13 14.57 -0.45 -13.94
C PRO A 13 14.56 -1.94 -14.30
N LEU A 14 13.64 -2.70 -13.70
CA LEU A 14 13.46 -4.13 -13.96
C LEU A 14 13.16 -4.34 -15.45
N THR A 15 13.81 -5.31 -16.07
CA THR A 15 13.48 -5.66 -17.45
C THR A 15 12.09 -6.32 -17.49
N ARG A 16 11.36 -6.24 -18.61
CA ARG A 16 10.06 -6.93 -18.78
C ARG A 16 10.07 -8.40 -18.33
N PRO A 17 11.06 -9.25 -18.70
CA PRO A 17 11.10 -10.64 -18.23
C PRO A 17 11.31 -10.76 -16.71
N ASP A 18 12.04 -9.83 -16.08
CA ASP A 18 12.19 -9.82 -14.62
C ASP A 18 10.86 -9.46 -13.94
N ALA A 19 10.10 -8.52 -14.51
CA ALA A 19 8.77 -8.14 -14.01
C ALA A 19 7.76 -9.31 -14.12
N GLU A 20 7.78 -10.05 -15.23
CA GLU A 20 6.94 -11.25 -15.42
C GLU A 20 7.31 -12.37 -14.44
N ALA A 21 8.61 -12.62 -14.22
CA ALA A 21 9.10 -13.60 -13.26
C ALA A 21 8.68 -13.25 -11.82
N VAL A 22 8.83 -11.98 -11.42
CA VAL A 22 8.40 -11.50 -10.10
C VAL A 22 6.89 -11.65 -9.91
N GLU A 23 6.10 -11.32 -10.93
CA GLU A 23 4.64 -11.48 -10.90
C GLU A 23 4.21 -12.95 -10.82
N GLN A 24 4.94 -13.87 -11.44
CA GLN A 24 4.68 -15.30 -11.34
C GLN A 24 5.00 -15.84 -9.94
N VAL A 25 6.16 -15.46 -9.37
CA VAL A 25 6.53 -15.81 -7.98
C VAL A 25 5.49 -15.28 -7.01
N ARG A 26 5.02 -14.04 -7.20
CA ARG A 26 3.96 -13.43 -6.41
C ARG A 26 2.68 -14.26 -6.42
N ARG A 27 2.20 -14.64 -7.60
CA ARG A 27 0.99 -15.47 -7.76
C ARG A 27 1.16 -16.85 -7.12
N GLN A 28 2.36 -17.44 -7.22
CA GLN A 28 2.66 -18.73 -6.60
C GLN A 28 2.67 -18.64 -5.07
N VAL A 29 3.32 -17.61 -4.50
CA VAL A 29 3.35 -17.38 -3.05
C VAL A 29 1.95 -17.10 -2.51
N ASP A 30 1.14 -16.28 -3.19
CA ASP A 30 -0.25 -16.02 -2.79
C ASP A 30 -1.05 -17.33 -2.77
N ARG A 31 -0.93 -18.16 -3.82
CA ARG A 31 -1.60 -19.48 -3.89
C ARG A 31 -1.17 -20.40 -2.74
N LEU A 32 0.13 -20.55 -2.49
CA LEU A 32 0.64 -21.40 -1.40
C LEU A 32 0.16 -20.91 -0.04
N CYS A 33 0.13 -19.59 0.16
CA CYS A 33 -0.34 -19.01 1.41
C CYS A 33 -1.84 -19.26 1.62
N TRP A 34 -2.67 -19.06 0.58
CA TRP A 34 -4.10 -19.39 0.62
C TRP A 34 -4.34 -20.88 0.83
N SER A 35 -3.55 -21.76 0.19
CA SER A 35 -3.63 -23.20 0.43
C SER A 35 -3.31 -23.55 1.88
N GLY A 36 -2.25 -22.95 2.45
CA GLY A 36 -1.91 -23.14 3.86
C GLY A 36 -2.99 -22.66 4.82
N ILE A 37 -3.57 -21.49 4.56
CA ILE A 37 -4.71 -20.95 5.34
C ILE A 37 -5.90 -21.90 5.27
N LEU A 38 -6.30 -22.35 4.08
CA LEU A 38 -7.45 -23.25 3.92
C LEU A 38 -7.23 -24.61 4.58
N LEU A 39 -6.02 -25.18 4.46
CA LEU A 39 -5.67 -26.44 5.13
C LEU A 39 -5.67 -26.30 6.65
N GLY A 40 -5.09 -25.21 7.16
CA GLY A 40 -5.08 -24.93 8.60
C GLY A 40 -6.50 -24.72 9.15
N LEU A 41 -7.35 -24.00 8.42
CA LEU A 41 -8.76 -23.82 8.76
C LEU A 41 -9.55 -25.14 8.71
N ALA A 42 -9.31 -25.99 7.72
CA ALA A 42 -9.97 -27.31 7.65
C ALA A 42 -9.57 -28.20 8.85
N PHE A 43 -8.30 -28.12 9.26
CA PHE A 43 -7.81 -28.82 10.44
C PHE A 43 -8.47 -28.30 11.72
N THR A 44 -8.48 -26.98 11.96
CA THR A 44 -9.12 -26.40 13.15
C THR A 44 -10.61 -26.70 13.16
N MET A 45 -11.28 -26.58 12.00
CA MET A 45 -12.70 -26.88 11.83
C MET A 45 -13.03 -28.32 12.20
N THR A 46 -12.22 -29.30 11.79
CA THR A 46 -12.46 -30.72 12.11
C THR A 46 -12.33 -31.00 13.61
N ASN A 47 -11.34 -30.38 14.26
CA ASN A 47 -11.10 -30.57 15.68
C ASN A 47 -12.18 -29.85 16.54
N VAL A 48 -12.51 -28.61 16.19
CA VAL A 48 -13.63 -27.88 16.82
C VAL A 48 -14.94 -28.60 16.60
N GLN A 49 -15.17 -29.19 15.43
CA GLN A 49 -16.36 -29.97 15.17
C GLN A 49 -16.44 -31.20 16.08
N SER A 50 -15.34 -31.94 16.24
CA SER A 50 -15.29 -33.11 17.11
C SER A 50 -15.58 -32.72 18.57
N PHE A 51 -15.04 -31.58 19.02
CA PHE A 51 -15.27 -31.03 20.34
C PHE A 51 -16.73 -30.56 20.53
N ALA A 52 -17.25 -29.76 19.61
CA ALA A 52 -18.58 -29.15 19.71
C ALA A 52 -19.72 -30.15 19.46
N ALA A 53 -19.50 -31.18 18.64
CA ALA A 53 -20.47 -32.24 18.44
C ALA A 53 -20.67 -33.07 19.72
N ASN A 54 -19.64 -33.19 20.57
CA ASN A 54 -19.72 -33.81 21.90
C ASN A 54 -20.49 -35.16 21.91
N GLY A 55 -20.18 -36.04 20.95
CA GLY A 55 -20.84 -37.35 20.80
C GLY A 55 -22.21 -37.33 20.13
N ALA A 56 -22.64 -36.20 19.55
CA ALA A 56 -23.87 -36.12 18.76
C ALA A 56 -23.86 -37.12 17.59
N ALA A 57 -25.02 -37.71 17.32
CA ALA A 57 -25.19 -38.63 16.20
C ALA A 57 -24.83 -37.95 14.87
N ALA A 58 -24.15 -38.68 13.98
CA ALA A 58 -23.85 -38.20 12.64
C ALA A 58 -25.15 -37.75 11.94
N TRP A 59 -25.08 -36.63 11.22
CA TRP A 59 -26.21 -35.99 10.52
C TRP A 59 -27.31 -35.39 11.41
N SER A 60 -27.15 -35.39 12.73
CA SER A 60 -28.04 -34.64 13.62
C SER A 60 -27.82 -33.13 13.48
N LEU A 61 -28.82 -32.32 13.85
CA LEU A 61 -28.71 -30.86 13.85
C LEU A 61 -27.51 -30.35 14.67
N PRO A 62 -27.22 -30.86 15.88
CA PRO A 62 -26.02 -30.46 16.63
C PRO A 62 -24.71 -30.83 15.92
N TRP A 63 -24.65 -32.01 15.28
CA TRP A 63 -23.47 -32.44 14.53
C TRP A 63 -23.18 -31.53 13.32
N LEU A 64 -24.24 -31.12 12.61
CA LEU A 64 -24.15 -30.17 11.50
C LEU A 64 -23.82 -28.74 11.99
N ALA A 65 -24.43 -28.30 13.09
CA ALA A 65 -24.15 -26.99 13.67
C ALA A 65 -22.69 -26.86 14.15
N ALA A 66 -22.11 -27.94 14.68
CA ALA A 66 -20.71 -27.99 15.10
C ALA A 66 -19.73 -27.68 13.97
N TRP A 67 -20.05 -28.05 12.72
CA TRP A 67 -19.22 -27.71 11.56
C TRP A 67 -19.16 -26.20 11.26
N LEU A 68 -20.18 -25.43 11.65
CA LEU A 68 -20.28 -24.01 11.32
C LEU A 68 -19.55 -23.10 12.33
N LEU A 69 -19.25 -23.62 13.52
CA LEU A 69 -18.75 -22.82 14.63
C LEU A 69 -17.38 -22.20 14.34
N ASP A 70 -16.40 -23.01 13.91
CA ASP A 70 -15.05 -22.53 13.61
C ASP A 70 -14.97 -21.65 12.34
N PRO A 71 -15.62 -22.01 11.21
CA PRO A 71 -15.67 -21.14 10.04
C PRO A 71 -16.30 -19.77 10.33
N MET A 72 -17.33 -19.70 11.17
CA MET A 72 -17.96 -18.43 11.54
C MET A 72 -16.96 -17.51 12.25
N VAL A 73 -16.26 -18.01 13.28
CA VAL A 73 -15.26 -17.23 14.03
C VAL A 73 -14.12 -16.80 13.11
N SER A 74 -13.62 -17.71 12.27
CA SER A 74 -12.53 -17.46 11.33
C SER A 74 -12.90 -16.41 10.28
N LEU A 75 -14.13 -16.44 9.75
CA LEU A 75 -14.62 -15.44 8.80
C LEU A 75 -14.77 -14.07 9.45
N VAL A 76 -15.26 -14.00 10.70
CA VAL A 76 -15.33 -12.73 11.45
C VAL A 76 -13.94 -12.16 11.66
N LEU A 77 -12.97 -12.98 12.08
CA LEU A 77 -11.58 -12.55 12.19
C LEU A 77 -11.04 -12.04 10.85
N LEU A 78 -11.22 -12.79 9.77
CA LEU A 78 -10.74 -12.41 8.44
C LEU A 78 -11.40 -11.10 7.95
N ALA A 79 -12.68 -10.90 8.25
CA ALA A 79 -13.39 -9.66 7.97
C ALA A 79 -12.83 -8.48 8.77
N ILE A 80 -12.49 -8.67 10.05
CA ILE A 80 -11.83 -7.67 10.89
C ILE A 80 -10.45 -7.32 10.31
N LEU A 81 -9.63 -8.32 9.98
CA LEU A 81 -8.32 -8.13 9.34
C LEU A 81 -8.45 -7.32 8.05
N ARG A 82 -9.41 -7.71 7.20
CA ARG A 82 -9.66 -7.01 5.94
C ARG A 82 -10.16 -5.58 6.15
N ALA A 83 -11.03 -5.35 7.13
CA ALA A 83 -11.56 -4.03 7.44
C ALA A 83 -10.46 -3.09 7.92
N GLU A 84 -9.54 -3.55 8.78
CA GLU A 84 -8.40 -2.73 9.21
C GLU A 84 -7.53 -2.29 8.03
N GLN A 85 -7.25 -3.22 7.12
CA GLN A 85 -6.36 -2.97 5.99
C GLN A 85 -7.00 -1.98 5.00
N VAL A 86 -8.29 -2.16 4.71
CA VAL A 86 -9.07 -1.19 3.91
C VAL A 86 -9.05 0.18 4.57
N THR A 87 -9.27 0.24 5.88
CA THR A 87 -9.34 1.50 6.66
C THR A 87 -7.98 2.19 6.75
N ALA A 88 -6.89 1.42 6.87
CA ALA A 88 -5.51 1.92 6.86
C ALA A 88 -5.14 2.61 5.54
N ARG A 89 -5.65 2.11 4.40
CA ARG A 89 -5.47 2.75 3.09
C ARG A 89 -6.10 4.14 2.99
N TYR A 90 -7.15 4.41 3.79
CA TYR A 90 -7.78 5.72 3.88
C TYR A 90 -7.21 6.60 5.01
N GLY A 91 -6.11 6.17 5.66
CA GLY A 91 -5.43 6.93 6.71
C GLY A 91 -6.17 6.95 8.06
N ILE A 92 -7.21 6.14 8.22
CA ILE A 92 -7.97 6.03 9.46
C ILE A 92 -7.27 5.00 10.34
N ARG A 93 -6.81 5.42 11.53
CA ARG A 93 -6.19 4.51 12.50
C ARG A 93 -7.27 3.71 13.23
N THR A 94 -7.19 2.39 13.16
CA THR A 94 -8.03 1.50 13.96
C THR A 94 -7.52 1.49 15.41
N GLY A 95 -8.44 1.67 16.36
CA GLY A 95 -8.12 1.77 17.79
C GLY A 95 -7.82 0.43 18.46
N GLY A 96 -7.43 0.46 19.73
CA GLY A 96 -7.08 -0.73 20.52
C GLY A 96 -8.20 -1.79 20.64
N TRP A 97 -9.46 -1.39 20.43
CA TRP A 97 -10.61 -2.32 20.39
C TRP A 97 -10.46 -3.40 19.33
N VAL A 98 -9.95 -3.04 18.15
CA VAL A 98 -9.81 -4.01 17.05
C VAL A 98 -8.70 -5.02 17.38
N ARG A 99 -7.61 -4.55 17.99
CA ARG A 99 -6.58 -5.43 18.54
C ARG A 99 -7.15 -6.38 19.60
N GLY A 100 -8.01 -5.88 20.48
CA GLY A 100 -8.73 -6.70 21.46
C GLY A 100 -9.57 -7.79 20.79
N ALA A 101 -10.36 -7.44 19.77
CA ALA A 101 -11.18 -8.39 19.03
C ALA A 101 -10.36 -9.49 18.33
N LYS A 102 -9.20 -9.16 17.76
CA LYS A 102 -8.29 -10.14 17.16
C LYS A 102 -7.73 -11.12 18.20
N TRP A 103 -7.24 -10.62 19.33
CA TRP A 103 -6.71 -11.48 20.38
C TRP A 103 -7.80 -12.34 21.00
N PHE A 104 -9.01 -11.80 21.17
CA PHE A 104 -10.15 -12.56 21.66
C PHE A 104 -10.53 -13.70 20.72
N THR A 105 -10.67 -13.42 19.42
CA THR A 105 -11.01 -14.44 18.42
C THR A 105 -9.91 -15.50 18.29
N LEU A 106 -8.64 -15.09 18.27
CA LEU A 106 -7.50 -16.01 18.27
C LEU A 106 -7.49 -16.89 19.53
N ALA A 107 -7.70 -16.30 20.71
CA ALA A 107 -7.73 -17.04 21.97
C ALA A 107 -8.88 -18.05 22.01
N ALA A 108 -10.07 -17.66 21.52
CA ALA A 108 -11.21 -18.55 21.42
C ALA A 108 -10.88 -19.77 20.53
N THR A 109 -10.36 -19.54 19.32
CA THR A 109 -9.94 -20.64 18.42
C THR A 109 -8.86 -21.50 19.05
N TYR A 110 -7.83 -20.90 19.66
CA TYR A 110 -6.75 -21.62 20.33
C TYR A 110 -7.28 -22.53 21.44
N VAL A 111 -8.15 -22.01 22.31
CA VAL A 111 -8.72 -22.77 23.42
C VAL A 111 -9.54 -23.94 22.88
N MET A 112 -10.44 -23.70 21.92
CA MET A 112 -11.25 -24.79 21.35
C MET A 112 -10.37 -25.88 20.70
N ASN A 113 -9.25 -25.48 20.08
CA ASN A 113 -8.38 -26.45 19.43
C ASN A 113 -7.52 -27.25 20.42
N THR A 114 -7.16 -26.67 21.56
CA THR A 114 -6.22 -27.29 22.52
C THR A 114 -6.89 -27.87 23.77
N TRP A 115 -8.15 -27.54 24.04
CA TRP A 115 -8.85 -27.89 25.28
C TRP A 115 -8.85 -29.40 25.57
N GLY A 116 -9.14 -30.22 24.57
CA GLY A 116 -9.12 -31.69 24.71
C GLY A 116 -7.74 -32.21 25.11
N ALA A 117 -6.67 -31.63 24.54
CA ALA A 117 -5.29 -32.00 24.88
C ALA A 117 -4.90 -31.56 26.30
N TYR A 118 -5.35 -30.38 26.74
CA TYR A 118 -5.18 -29.94 28.12
C TYR A 118 -5.92 -30.83 29.11
N ALA A 119 -7.18 -31.19 28.81
CA ALA A 119 -7.97 -32.10 29.63
C ALA A 119 -7.33 -33.48 29.75
N ALA A 120 -6.70 -33.96 28.67
CA ALA A 120 -5.95 -35.22 28.63
C ALA A 120 -4.52 -35.13 29.18
N ARG A 121 -4.02 -33.93 29.53
CA ARG A 121 -2.63 -33.65 29.92
C ARG A 121 -1.58 -34.13 28.90
N ALA A 122 -1.92 -34.08 27.61
CA ALA A 122 -1.05 -34.52 26.51
C ALA A 122 -0.32 -33.31 25.89
N ALA A 123 0.92 -33.06 26.31
CA ALA A 123 1.69 -31.88 25.91
C ALA A 123 2.04 -31.86 24.41
N ASP A 124 2.33 -33.02 23.84
CA ASP A 124 2.52 -33.23 22.40
C ASP A 124 1.28 -32.84 21.59
N MET A 125 0.10 -33.20 22.07
CA MET A 125 -1.17 -32.86 21.43
C MET A 125 -1.51 -31.37 21.58
N VAL A 126 -1.14 -30.71 22.69
CA VAL A 126 -1.27 -29.25 22.83
C VAL A 126 -0.43 -28.55 21.77
N VAL A 127 0.81 -29.00 21.54
CA VAL A 127 1.67 -28.45 20.48
C VAL A 127 1.04 -28.70 19.10
N LEU A 128 0.62 -29.93 18.81
CA LEU A 128 0.08 -30.27 17.49
C LEU A 128 -1.20 -29.48 17.15
N HIS A 129 -2.04 -29.20 18.14
CA HIS A 129 -3.29 -28.45 17.96
C HIS A 129 -3.13 -26.93 18.19
N SER A 130 -1.97 -26.44 18.61
CA SER A 130 -1.73 -24.99 18.70
C SER A 130 -1.12 -24.41 17.42
N VAL A 131 -0.32 -25.19 16.69
CA VAL A 131 0.36 -24.73 15.49
C VAL A 131 -0.62 -24.25 14.40
N PRO A 132 -1.67 -25.01 14.02
CA PRO A 132 -2.56 -24.60 12.94
C PRO A 132 -3.26 -23.23 13.16
N PRO A 133 -3.92 -22.95 14.30
CA PRO A 133 -4.59 -21.66 14.49
C PRO A 133 -3.60 -20.48 14.53
N LEU A 134 -2.41 -20.67 15.11
CA LEU A 134 -1.38 -19.62 15.14
C LEU A 134 -0.82 -19.32 13.75
N VAL A 135 -0.52 -20.37 12.97
CA VAL A 135 -0.01 -20.21 11.60
C VAL A 135 -1.07 -19.57 10.70
N VAL A 136 -2.33 -19.97 10.79
CA VAL A 136 -3.44 -19.36 10.03
C VAL A 136 -3.58 -17.88 10.38
N PHE A 137 -3.54 -17.52 11.66
CA PHE A 137 -3.62 -16.13 12.10
C PHE A 137 -2.48 -15.28 11.53
N VAL A 138 -1.24 -15.76 11.66
CA VAL A 138 -0.04 -15.06 11.15
C VAL A 138 -0.08 -14.99 9.62
N ALA A 139 -0.47 -16.06 8.95
CA ALA A 139 -0.58 -16.10 7.49
C ALA A 139 -1.66 -15.13 6.99
N ALA A 140 -2.81 -15.04 7.66
CA ALA A 140 -3.88 -14.12 7.30
C ALA A 140 -3.42 -12.65 7.45
N GLU A 141 -2.75 -12.31 8.55
CA GLU A 141 -2.11 -10.99 8.74
C GLU A 141 -1.09 -10.71 7.62
N ALA A 142 -0.17 -11.66 7.36
CA ALA A 142 0.89 -11.51 6.37
C ALA A 142 0.36 -11.38 4.93
N VAL A 143 -0.64 -12.17 4.54
CA VAL A 143 -1.28 -12.09 3.21
C VAL A 143 -1.89 -10.72 2.99
N THR A 144 -2.53 -10.16 4.03
CA THR A 144 -3.13 -8.84 3.89
C THR A 144 -2.10 -7.72 3.71
N ASP A 145 -0.99 -7.75 4.45
CA ASP A 145 0.11 -6.80 4.27
C ASP A 145 0.82 -6.99 2.92
N LEU A 146 1.04 -8.25 2.52
CA LEU A 146 1.70 -8.61 1.27
C LEU A 146 0.86 -8.15 0.06
N ARG A 147 -0.46 -8.38 0.06
CA ARG A 147 -1.36 -7.90 -1.01
C ARG A 147 -1.27 -6.39 -1.21
N ASP A 148 -1.16 -5.63 -0.13
CA ASP A 148 -1.10 -4.18 -0.18
C ASP A 148 0.21 -3.70 -0.82
N LYS A 149 1.34 -4.23 -0.37
CA LYS A 149 2.67 -3.93 -0.93
C LYS A 149 2.78 -4.31 -2.40
N LEU A 150 2.24 -5.47 -2.76
CA LEU A 150 2.21 -5.94 -4.14
C LEU A 150 1.30 -5.08 -5.02
N THR A 151 0.13 -4.69 -4.53
CA THR A 151 -0.78 -3.78 -5.26
C THR A 151 -0.11 -2.42 -5.48
N ALA A 152 0.62 -1.91 -4.49
CA ALA A 152 1.39 -0.68 -4.61
C ALA A 152 2.53 -0.81 -5.62
N ALA A 153 3.28 -1.93 -5.60
CA ALA A 153 4.38 -2.18 -6.53
C ALA A 153 3.89 -2.35 -7.98
N VAL A 154 2.79 -3.08 -8.20
CA VAL A 154 2.18 -3.21 -9.54
C VAL A 154 1.69 -1.85 -10.05
N ARG A 155 1.04 -1.03 -9.21
CA ARG A 155 0.62 0.32 -9.60
C ARG A 155 1.81 1.22 -9.96
N ALA A 156 2.90 1.15 -9.20
CA ALA A 156 4.10 1.90 -9.50
C ALA A 156 4.70 1.45 -10.85
N GLY A 157 4.84 0.14 -11.05
CA GLY A 157 5.35 -0.43 -12.31
C GLY A 157 4.44 -0.21 -13.52
N SER A 158 3.11 -0.17 -13.36
CA SER A 158 2.18 0.13 -14.45
C SER A 158 2.17 1.62 -14.80
N VAL A 159 2.33 2.52 -13.84
CA VAL A 159 2.52 3.95 -14.13
C VAL A 159 3.82 4.17 -14.89
N ASP A 160 4.90 3.48 -14.48
CA ASP A 160 6.19 3.56 -15.18
C ASP A 160 6.11 2.94 -16.60
N ALA A 161 5.44 1.79 -16.77
CA ALA A 161 5.30 1.11 -18.06
C ALA A 161 4.29 1.78 -19.02
N ASP A 162 3.17 2.31 -18.53
CA ASP A 162 2.23 3.10 -19.34
C ASP A 162 2.85 4.44 -19.75
N SER A 163 3.77 4.99 -18.95
CA SER A 163 4.57 6.14 -19.37
C SER A 163 5.57 5.81 -20.48
N GLU A 164 5.87 4.52 -20.71
CA GLU A 164 6.84 4.05 -21.71
C GLU A 164 6.18 3.49 -22.99
N LEU A 165 4.92 3.04 -22.90
CA LEU A 165 4.16 2.40 -24.00
C LEU A 165 3.28 3.36 -24.82
N VAL A 166 3.08 4.60 -24.38
CA VAL A 166 2.45 5.61 -25.23
C VAL A 166 3.50 6.07 -26.26
N PRO A 167 3.34 5.78 -27.57
CA PRO A 167 4.13 6.48 -28.58
C PRO A 167 3.81 7.95 -28.39
N GLU A 168 4.84 8.75 -28.07
CA GLU A 168 4.74 10.17 -27.80
C GLU A 168 3.77 10.81 -28.80
N PRO A 169 2.52 11.14 -28.43
CA PRO A 169 1.74 12.00 -29.28
C PRO A 169 2.51 13.31 -29.23
N VAL A 170 2.94 13.79 -30.39
CA VAL A 170 3.58 15.11 -30.54
C VAL A 170 2.56 16.15 -30.06
N VAL A 171 2.57 16.39 -28.75
CA VAL A 171 1.73 17.32 -28.04
C VAL A 171 2.68 18.07 -27.10
N PRO A 172 2.80 19.39 -27.22
CA PRO A 172 3.76 20.15 -26.44
C PRO A 172 3.54 19.97 -24.94
N ARG A 173 4.65 19.68 -24.23
CA ARG A 173 4.86 19.62 -22.77
C ARG A 173 3.85 20.39 -21.92
N SER A 174 3.40 19.77 -20.84
CA SER A 174 2.98 20.47 -19.62
C SER A 174 4.03 20.27 -18.51
N PRO A 175 4.39 21.32 -17.76
CA PRO A 175 5.54 21.31 -16.86
C PRO A 175 5.27 20.67 -15.49
N ASP A 176 6.28 19.93 -15.07
CA ASP A 176 6.57 19.36 -13.75
C ASP A 176 6.30 20.34 -12.57
N PRO A 177 5.60 19.93 -11.50
CA PRO A 177 5.33 20.81 -10.37
C PRO A 177 6.59 21.05 -9.51
N LYS A 178 7.04 22.32 -9.52
CA LYS A 178 8.00 22.98 -8.60
C LYS A 178 9.48 22.98 -9.00
N ARG A 179 9.81 23.36 -10.24
CA ARG A 179 11.01 24.19 -10.45
C ARG A 179 10.67 25.62 -10.02
N ARG A 180 11.21 26.10 -8.90
CA ARG A 180 11.10 27.51 -8.51
C ARG A 180 11.84 28.35 -9.55
N ILE A 181 11.09 28.99 -10.45
CA ILE A 181 11.62 29.93 -11.45
C ILE A 181 12.29 31.09 -10.69
N SER A 182 13.57 31.33 -10.96
CA SER A 182 14.34 32.39 -10.30
C SER A 182 13.97 33.77 -10.87
N PHE A 183 14.33 34.83 -10.14
CA PHE A 183 14.10 36.20 -10.58
C PHE A 183 14.78 36.50 -11.92
N ASP A 184 16.02 36.04 -12.12
CA ASP A 184 16.77 36.20 -13.37
C ASP A 184 16.13 35.50 -14.57
N GLU A 185 15.50 34.35 -14.32
CA GLU A 185 14.80 33.63 -15.37
C GLU A 185 13.55 34.42 -15.81
N TYR A 186 12.86 35.09 -14.89
CA TYR A 186 11.77 36.00 -15.22
C TYR A 186 12.24 37.27 -15.94
N LEU A 187 13.38 37.85 -15.55
CA LEU A 187 13.96 39.00 -16.26
C LEU A 187 14.37 38.66 -17.69
N THR A 188 14.97 37.48 -17.88
CA THR A 188 15.39 37.01 -19.21
C THR A 188 14.18 36.87 -20.13
N ARG A 189 13.10 36.24 -19.66
CA ARG A 189 11.86 36.12 -20.44
C ARG A 189 11.21 37.48 -20.73
N ALA A 190 11.25 38.41 -19.78
CA ALA A 190 10.74 39.76 -20.01
C ALA A 190 11.56 40.51 -21.08
N ARG A 191 12.89 40.32 -21.09
CA ARG A 191 13.79 40.91 -22.08
C ARG A 191 13.56 40.35 -23.49
N GLU A 192 13.38 39.04 -23.61
CA GLU A 192 13.06 38.37 -24.89
C GLU A 192 11.72 38.84 -25.48
N ALA A 193 10.75 39.16 -24.61
CA ALA A 193 9.44 39.64 -25.03
C ALA A 193 9.39 41.16 -25.29
N TRP A 194 10.43 41.91 -24.90
CA TRP A 194 10.45 43.36 -25.01
C TRP A 194 10.72 43.81 -26.45
N ARG A 195 10.00 44.85 -26.89
CA ARG A 195 10.21 45.55 -28.17
C ARG A 195 10.35 47.05 -27.91
N PRO A 196 11.05 47.81 -28.79
CA PRO A 196 11.33 49.23 -28.58
C PRO A 196 10.08 50.11 -28.39
N ASP A 197 8.93 49.69 -28.92
CA ASP A 197 7.63 50.35 -28.83
C ASP A 197 6.81 49.95 -27.58
N THR A 198 7.35 49.04 -26.75
CA THR A 198 6.62 48.48 -25.62
C THR A 198 6.86 49.27 -24.34
N THR A 199 5.80 49.88 -23.80
CA THR A 199 5.83 50.49 -22.47
C THR A 199 5.92 49.39 -21.39
N VAL A 200 7.07 49.34 -20.70
CA VAL A 200 7.30 48.39 -19.60
C VAL A 200 6.43 48.78 -18.41
N THR A 201 5.42 47.97 -18.11
CA THR A 201 4.54 48.15 -16.93
C THR A 201 4.43 46.84 -16.14
N PRO A 202 4.08 46.88 -14.84
CA PRO A 202 3.85 45.66 -14.05
C PRO A 202 2.73 44.78 -14.61
N ALA A 203 1.76 45.36 -15.33
CA ALA A 203 0.71 44.61 -16.01
C ALA A 203 1.25 43.88 -17.25
N TRP A 204 2.09 44.56 -18.03
CA TRP A 204 2.77 43.96 -19.19
C TRP A 204 3.72 42.83 -18.76
N ILE A 205 4.54 43.04 -17.72
CA ILE A 205 5.43 41.99 -17.18
C ILE A 205 4.64 40.75 -16.79
N ARG A 206 3.48 40.89 -16.11
CA ARG A 206 2.63 39.74 -15.76
C ARG A 206 2.10 39.02 -16.99
N LYS A 207 1.71 39.77 -18.02
CA LYS A 207 1.19 39.20 -19.26
C LYS A 207 2.24 38.34 -19.97
N VAL A 208 3.49 38.78 -20.00
CA VAL A 208 4.57 38.07 -20.74
C VAL A 208 5.28 37.00 -19.91
N THR A 209 5.34 37.15 -18.58
CA THR A 209 6.09 36.22 -17.70
C THR A 209 5.23 35.30 -16.84
N GLY A 210 3.96 35.64 -16.60
CA GLY A 210 3.08 34.91 -15.68
C GLY A 210 3.45 35.03 -14.20
N CYS A 211 4.34 35.96 -13.82
CA CYS A 211 4.79 36.13 -12.43
C CYS A 211 3.71 36.71 -11.50
N SER A 212 3.91 36.60 -10.19
CA SER A 212 2.97 37.12 -9.18
C SER A 212 2.93 38.66 -9.15
N ARG A 213 1.84 39.23 -8.61
CA ARG A 213 1.65 40.70 -8.52
C ARG A 213 2.83 41.41 -7.84
N GLY A 214 3.36 40.85 -6.74
CA GLY A 214 4.49 41.42 -6.01
C GLY A 214 5.85 41.30 -6.73
N LEU A 215 6.02 40.29 -7.58
CA LEU A 215 7.26 40.14 -8.37
C LEU A 215 7.24 41.05 -9.61
N SER A 216 6.06 41.28 -10.19
CA SER A 216 5.90 42.06 -11.41
C SER A 216 6.30 43.53 -11.29
N SER A 217 6.12 44.15 -10.12
CA SER A 217 6.57 45.53 -9.89
C SER A 217 8.09 45.61 -9.80
N ARG A 218 8.73 44.64 -9.14
CA ARG A 218 10.19 44.55 -9.02
C ARG A 218 10.87 44.26 -10.36
N LEU A 219 10.28 43.37 -11.16
CA LEU A 219 10.76 43.05 -12.50
C LEU A 219 10.58 44.22 -13.47
N ALA A 220 9.45 44.94 -13.40
CA ALA A 220 9.24 46.15 -14.21
C ALA A 220 10.30 47.22 -13.88
N ALA A 221 10.52 47.51 -12.59
CA ALA A 221 11.52 48.49 -12.18
C ALA A 221 12.95 48.11 -12.60
N ALA A 222 13.33 46.83 -12.46
CA ALA A 222 14.64 46.35 -12.87
C ALA A 222 14.84 46.42 -14.39
N LEU A 223 13.83 46.05 -15.19
CA LEU A 223 13.93 46.13 -16.64
C LEU A 223 13.95 47.58 -17.13
N THR A 224 13.16 48.49 -16.54
CA THR A 224 13.21 49.93 -16.87
C THR A 224 14.57 50.53 -16.55
N ALA A 225 15.16 50.21 -15.39
CA ALA A 225 16.51 50.68 -15.02
C ALA A 225 17.61 50.15 -15.97
N GLU A 226 17.50 48.92 -16.47
CA GLU A 226 18.42 48.41 -17.51
C GLU A 226 18.30 49.16 -18.84
N MET A 227 17.08 49.58 -19.21
CA MET A 227 16.85 50.30 -20.46
C MET A 227 17.29 51.77 -20.37
N GLU A 228 17.22 52.40 -19.19
CA GLU A 228 17.73 53.76 -18.96
C GLU A 228 19.26 53.86 -18.95
N GLN A 229 19.95 52.73 -18.72
CA GLN A 229 21.42 52.65 -18.72
C GLN A 229 22.03 52.33 -20.10
N ARG A 230 21.21 52.12 -21.13
CA ARG A 230 21.63 51.85 -22.52
C ARG A 230 21.40 53.06 -23.42
#